data_AF-A0A963NKL8-F1
#
_entry.id   AF-A0A963NKL8-F1
#
_cell.length_a   1.000
_cell.length_b   1.000
_cell.length_c   1.000
_cell.angle_alpha   90.00
_cell.angle_beta   90.00
_cell.angle_gamma   90.00
#
_symmetry.space_group_name_H-M   'P 1'
#
loop_
_entity.id
_entity.type
_entity.pdbx_description
1 polymer ?
#
loop_
_entity_poly.entity_id
_entity_poly.type
_entity_poly.pdbx_seq_one_letter_code
_entity_poly.pdbx_strand_id
1 'polypeptide(L)'
;MSVALFCAGAALALPATAQVLRCTDARTGKVTYTDSACDAGDRSQEVQARKSPEELERERAAGEQAAQRLRERLAAEAQAAERREEREAQKARDAARNRAAGPRDHARSPACQDARRQLNAVAASSARTPEEQAARLEAAQRQMDFSCLGPEAYAQAELARANRPQVVVVQPPAWPVHPIRPRPPHPDRPGRPYIKECSAFTCTDNNGKRYPRTGRGSFEERR
;
A
#
# COMPACT_ATOMS: atom_id res chain seq x y z
N MET A 1 31.93 -49.78 -48.78
CA MET A 1 30.46 -49.81 -48.65
C MET A 1 30.14 -51.04 -47.82
N SER A 2 29.93 -50.87 -46.51
CA SER A 2 29.65 -51.99 -45.60
C SER A 2 28.24 -51.81 -45.05
N VAL A 3 27.33 -52.66 -45.52
CA VAL A 3 25.96 -52.75 -45.02
C VAL A 3 25.99 -53.60 -43.76
N ALA A 4 25.83 -52.98 -42.60
CA ALA A 4 25.64 -53.69 -41.34
C ALA A 4 24.17 -54.10 -41.24
N LEU A 5 23.91 -55.39 -41.43
CA LEU A 5 22.61 -56.03 -41.23
C LEU A 5 22.35 -56.12 -39.72
N PHE A 6 21.49 -55.23 -39.20
CA PHE A 6 21.11 -55.23 -37.79
C PHE A 6 19.96 -56.23 -37.58
N CYS A 7 20.29 -57.45 -37.14
CA CYS A 7 19.28 -58.44 -36.75
C CYS A 7 18.56 -57.96 -35.49
N ALA A 8 17.31 -57.52 -35.67
CA ALA A 8 16.39 -57.20 -34.58
C ALA A 8 16.04 -58.49 -33.82
N GLY A 9 16.69 -58.71 -32.67
CA GLY A 9 16.31 -59.75 -31.73
C GLY A 9 15.00 -59.38 -31.05
N ALA A 10 13.90 -59.99 -31.48
CA ALA A 10 12.63 -59.97 -30.76
C ALA A 10 12.81 -60.73 -29.44
N ALA A 11 13.09 -60.00 -28.36
CA ALA A 11 13.08 -60.55 -27.01
C ALA A 11 11.62 -60.86 -26.64
N LEU A 12 11.20 -62.11 -26.85
CA LEU A 12 10.00 -62.67 -26.25
C LEU A 12 10.21 -62.64 -24.73
N ALA A 13 9.59 -61.67 -24.06
CA ALA A 13 9.53 -61.63 -22.62
C ALA A 13 8.71 -62.84 -22.13
N LEU A 14 9.42 -63.91 -21.77
CA LEU A 14 8.83 -65.03 -21.04
C LEU A 14 8.27 -64.49 -19.73
N PRO A 15 7.05 -64.88 -19.32
CA PRO A 15 6.47 -64.42 -18.07
C PRO A 15 7.31 -64.94 -16.90
N ALA A 16 8.08 -64.06 -16.27
CA ALA A 16 8.76 -64.37 -15.02
C ALA A 16 7.71 -64.41 -13.89
N THR A 17 7.32 -65.61 -13.46
CA THR A 17 6.43 -65.79 -12.31
C THR A 17 7.26 -65.82 -11.03
N ALA A 18 7.49 -64.65 -10.44
CA ALA A 18 8.10 -64.55 -9.10
C ALA A 18 7.00 -64.78 -8.04
N GLN A 19 6.63 -66.03 -7.81
CA GLN A 19 5.67 -66.43 -6.77
C GLN A 19 6.41 -67.23 -5.71
N VAL A 20 6.44 -66.73 -4.46
CA VAL A 20 7.09 -67.43 -3.37
C VAL A 20 6.13 -68.48 -2.79
N LEU A 21 6.57 -69.73 -2.82
CA LEU A 21 5.91 -70.89 -2.25
C LEU A 21 6.57 -71.28 -0.93
N ARG A 22 5.74 -71.67 0.03
CA ARG A 22 6.14 -72.33 1.27
C ARG A 22 5.95 -73.83 1.09
N CYS A 23 7.05 -74.56 0.95
CA CYS A 23 7.08 -76.01 0.89
C CYS A 23 7.27 -76.57 2.30
N THR A 24 6.42 -77.52 2.69
CA THR A 24 6.55 -78.23 3.97
C THR A 24 6.77 -79.71 3.69
N ASP A 25 7.94 -80.22 4.09
CA ASP A 25 8.30 -81.63 3.96
C ASP A 25 7.34 -82.49 4.80
N ALA A 26 6.63 -83.40 4.14
CA ALA A 26 5.61 -84.23 4.77
C ALA A 26 6.16 -85.23 5.79
N ARG A 27 7.45 -85.60 5.68
CA ARG A 27 8.12 -86.58 6.54
C ARG A 27 8.84 -85.92 7.71
N THR A 28 9.47 -84.76 7.49
CA THR A 28 10.29 -84.08 8.52
C THR A 28 9.62 -82.85 9.13
N GLY A 29 8.60 -82.29 8.49
CA GLY A 29 7.98 -81.02 8.88
C GLY A 29 8.84 -79.78 8.59
N LYS A 30 10.00 -79.95 7.92
CA LYS A 30 10.88 -78.84 7.56
C LYS A 30 10.19 -77.90 6.57
N VAL A 31 10.27 -76.60 6.82
CA VAL A 31 9.71 -75.56 5.94
C VAL A 31 10.82 -74.93 5.12
N THR A 32 10.63 -74.86 3.81
CA THR A 32 11.52 -74.18 2.86
C THR A 32 10.70 -73.19 2.04
N TYR A 33 11.25 -72.00 1.82
CA TYR A 33 10.66 -70.99 0.94
C TYR A 33 11.41 -70.98 -0.39
N THR A 34 10.68 -71.12 -1.50
CA THR A 34 11.27 -71.20 -2.83
C THR A 34 10.38 -70.44 -3.83
N ASP A 35 10.99 -69.93 -4.90
CA ASP A 35 10.33 -69.34 -6.06
C ASP A 35 10.09 -70.35 -7.19
N SER A 36 10.49 -71.61 -6.98
CA SER A 36 10.27 -72.75 -7.87
C SER A 36 9.30 -73.77 -7.28
N ALA A 37 8.88 -74.76 -8.07
CA ALA A 37 7.94 -75.79 -7.61
C ALA A 37 8.51 -76.58 -6.40
N CYS A 38 7.64 -76.95 -5.46
CA CYS A 38 8.02 -77.82 -4.34
C CYS A 38 8.37 -79.23 -4.81
N ASP A 39 9.21 -79.92 -4.04
CA ASP A 39 9.57 -81.32 -4.29
C ASP A 39 8.34 -82.25 -4.22
N ALA A 40 8.42 -83.37 -4.93
CA ALA A 40 7.32 -84.33 -5.01
C ALA A 40 6.99 -84.93 -3.63
N GLY A 41 5.78 -84.67 -3.15
CA GLY A 41 5.28 -85.13 -1.84
C GLY A 41 5.22 -84.04 -0.77
N ASP A 42 5.79 -82.87 -1.01
CA ASP A 42 5.70 -81.73 -0.09
C ASP A 42 4.33 -81.04 -0.16
N ARG A 43 3.89 -80.47 0.98
CA ARG A 43 2.74 -79.58 0.99
C ARG A 43 3.18 -78.18 0.55
N SER A 44 2.67 -77.73 -0.59
CA SER A 44 2.88 -76.37 -1.12
C SER A 44 1.79 -75.40 -0.67
N GLN A 45 2.18 -74.19 -0.27
CA GLN A 45 1.27 -73.09 0.01
C GLN A 45 1.85 -71.76 -0.52
N GLU A 46 1.06 -70.99 -1.26
CA GLU A 46 1.45 -69.63 -1.65
C GLU A 46 1.57 -68.73 -0.42
N VAL A 47 2.70 -68.02 -0.29
CA VAL A 47 2.94 -67.11 0.85
C VAL A 47 2.08 -65.85 0.74
N GLN A 48 1.91 -65.34 -0.48
CA GLN A 48 1.01 -64.25 -0.79
C GLN A 48 0.20 -64.65 -2.02
N ALA A 49 -1.11 -64.44 -1.99
CA ALA A 49 -1.95 -64.71 -3.15
C ALA A 49 -1.49 -63.88 -4.34
N ARG A 50 -1.38 -64.52 -5.51
CA ARG A 50 -1.09 -63.82 -6.76
C ARG A 50 -2.15 -62.74 -6.99
N LYS A 51 -1.70 -61.51 -7.23
CA LYS A 51 -2.59 -60.40 -7.61
C LYS A 51 -3.41 -60.81 -8.83
N SER A 52 -4.70 -60.46 -8.81
CA SER A 52 -5.56 -60.69 -9.96
C SER A 52 -5.08 -59.84 -11.15
N PRO A 53 -5.37 -60.27 -12.40
CA PRO A 53 -5.04 -59.47 -13.58
C PRO A 53 -5.62 -58.05 -13.50
N GLU A 54 -6.84 -57.91 -12.99
CA GLU A 54 -7.49 -56.61 -12.81
C GLU A 54 -6.77 -55.71 -11.81
N GLU A 55 -6.26 -56.25 -10.70
CA GLU A 55 -5.48 -55.46 -9.73
C GLU A 55 -4.14 -55.00 -10.31
N LEU A 56 -3.49 -55.84 -11.11
CA LEU A 56 -2.26 -55.46 -11.79
C LEU A 56 -2.49 -54.36 -12.83
N GLU A 57 -3.59 -54.43 -13.60
CA GLU A 57 -3.95 -53.35 -14.54
C GLU A 57 -4.28 -52.05 -13.79
N ARG A 58 -5.01 -52.13 -12.68
CA ARG A 58 -5.30 -50.95 -11.84
C ARG A 58 -4.03 -50.31 -11.30
N GLU A 59 -3.08 -51.10 -10.83
CA GLU A 59 -1.80 -50.60 -10.31
C GLU A 59 -0.95 -49.95 -11.41
N ARG A 60 -0.89 -50.55 -12.61
CA ARG A 60 -0.20 -49.96 -13.76
C ARG A 60 -0.83 -48.64 -14.17
N ALA A 61 -2.16 -48.59 -14.32
CA ALA A 61 -2.88 -47.36 -14.66
C ALA A 61 -2.66 -46.27 -13.61
N ALA A 62 -2.68 -46.61 -12.32
CA ALA A 62 -2.38 -45.66 -11.25
C ALA A 62 -0.92 -45.15 -11.30
N GLY A 63 0.02 -46.04 -11.61
CA GLY A 63 1.44 -45.69 -11.80
C GLY A 63 1.66 -44.76 -12.98
N GLU A 64 1.02 -45.02 -14.13
CA GLU A 64 1.07 -44.17 -15.31
C GLU A 64 0.49 -42.78 -15.04
N GLN A 65 -0.67 -42.71 -14.38
CA GLN A 65 -1.28 -41.44 -13.99
C GLN A 65 -0.39 -40.66 -13.01
N ALA A 66 0.24 -41.33 -12.04
CA ALA A 66 1.16 -40.67 -11.12
C ALA A 66 2.41 -40.13 -11.85
N ALA A 67 2.95 -40.90 -12.80
CA ALA A 67 4.09 -40.47 -13.62
C ALA A 67 3.72 -39.28 -14.52
N GLN A 68 2.52 -39.26 -15.11
CA GLN A 68 2.02 -38.13 -15.89
C GLN A 68 1.91 -36.86 -15.03
N ARG A 69 1.27 -36.94 -13.86
CA ARG A 69 1.18 -35.81 -12.93
C ARG A 69 2.54 -35.27 -12.51
N LEU A 70 3.51 -36.16 -12.27
CA LEU A 70 4.87 -35.75 -11.93
C LEU A 70 5.54 -35.01 -13.10
N ARG A 71 5.42 -35.53 -14.33
CA ARG A 71 5.97 -34.88 -15.54
C ARG A 71 5.36 -33.50 -15.76
N GLU A 72 4.05 -33.36 -15.62
CA GLU A 72 3.34 -32.08 -15.73
C GLU A 72 3.84 -31.07 -14.69
N ARG A 73 3.98 -31.51 -13.44
CA ARG A 73 4.50 -30.66 -12.36
C ARG A 73 5.92 -30.18 -12.65
N LEU A 74 6.81 -31.09 -13.06
CA LEU A 74 8.20 -30.75 -13.38
C LEU A 74 8.27 -29.78 -14.57
N ALA A 75 7.45 -29.98 -15.60
CA ALA A 75 7.38 -29.07 -16.73
C ALA A 75 6.89 -27.66 -16.31
N ALA A 76 5.87 -27.59 -15.44
CA ALA A 76 5.37 -26.33 -14.91
C ALA A 76 6.41 -25.60 -14.04
N GLU A 77 7.14 -26.35 -13.20
CA GLU A 77 8.23 -25.82 -12.36
C GLU A 77 9.40 -25.31 -13.22
N ALA A 78 9.80 -26.04 -14.26
CA ALA A 78 10.85 -25.62 -15.19
C ALA A 78 10.47 -24.31 -15.90
N GLN A 79 9.26 -24.23 -16.48
CA GLN A 79 8.79 -23.00 -17.11
C GLN A 79 8.67 -21.82 -16.12
N ALA A 80 8.32 -22.10 -14.86
CA ALA A 80 8.27 -21.07 -13.84
C ALA A 80 9.67 -20.56 -13.46
N ALA A 81 10.68 -21.44 -13.44
CA ALA A 81 12.07 -21.10 -13.22
C ALA A 81 12.63 -20.24 -14.36
N GLU A 82 12.43 -20.66 -15.62
CA GLU A 82 12.86 -19.90 -16.81
C GLU A 82 12.29 -18.48 -16.79
N ARG A 83 10.97 -18.33 -16.56
CA ARG A 83 10.33 -17.01 -16.47
C ARG A 83 10.87 -16.16 -15.31
N ARG A 84 11.32 -16.77 -14.21
CA ARG A 84 11.95 -16.04 -13.09
C ARG A 84 13.33 -15.54 -13.50
N GLU A 85 14.12 -16.40 -14.11
CA GLU A 85 15.46 -16.05 -14.61
C GLU A 85 15.40 -14.94 -15.66
N GLU A 86 14.48 -15.02 -16.63
CA GLU A 86 14.27 -13.97 -17.62
C GLU A 86 13.92 -12.63 -16.97
N ARG A 87 13.03 -12.64 -15.97
CA ARG A 87 12.66 -11.42 -15.22
C ARG A 87 13.82 -10.85 -14.43
N GLU A 88 14.64 -11.70 -13.82
CA GLU A 88 15.82 -11.28 -13.08
C GLU A 88 16.90 -10.73 -14.00
N ALA A 89 17.14 -11.37 -15.14
CA ALA A 89 18.05 -10.89 -16.18
C ALA A 89 17.59 -9.55 -16.73
N GLN A 90 16.29 -9.38 -16.99
CA GLN A 90 15.73 -8.10 -17.44
C GLN A 90 15.92 -7.01 -16.39
N LYS A 91 15.59 -7.29 -15.11
CA LYS A 91 15.83 -6.35 -14.00
C LYS A 91 17.30 -5.97 -13.86
N ALA A 92 18.21 -6.94 -14.02
CA ALA A 92 19.65 -6.69 -13.98
C ALA A 92 20.11 -5.80 -15.15
N ARG A 93 19.61 -6.03 -16.37
CA ARG A 93 19.85 -5.18 -17.55
C ARG A 93 19.32 -3.76 -17.35
N ASP A 94 18.11 -3.62 -16.81
CA ASP A 94 17.52 -2.31 -16.50
C ASP A 94 18.32 -1.57 -15.42
N ALA A 95 18.72 -2.26 -14.36
CA ALA A 95 19.57 -1.69 -13.32
C ALA A 95 20.95 -1.28 -13.85
N ALA A 96 21.56 -2.08 -14.73
CA ALA A 96 22.82 -1.75 -15.38
C ALA A 96 22.69 -0.55 -16.32
N ARG A 97 21.61 -0.47 -17.12
CA ARG A 97 21.32 0.69 -17.97
C ARG A 97 21.14 1.96 -17.13
N ASN A 98 20.42 1.88 -16.02
CA ASN A 98 20.22 3.01 -15.13
C ASN A 98 21.53 3.47 -14.48
N ARG A 99 22.41 2.55 -14.09
CA ARG A 99 23.76 2.89 -13.58
C ARG A 99 24.66 3.49 -14.67
N ALA A 100 24.66 2.91 -15.87
CA ALA A 100 25.47 3.37 -17.00
C ALA A 100 25.03 4.74 -17.54
N ALA A 101 23.74 5.08 -17.42
CA ALA A 101 23.23 6.41 -17.74
C ALA A 101 23.78 7.52 -16.81
N GLY A 102 24.44 7.15 -15.70
CA GLY A 102 24.98 8.06 -14.70
C GLY A 102 23.91 8.95 -14.04
N PRO A 103 24.30 9.77 -13.06
CA PRO A 103 23.46 10.89 -12.62
C PRO A 103 23.28 11.84 -13.80
N ARG A 104 22.11 11.83 -14.43
CA ARG A 104 21.80 12.81 -15.47
C ARG A 104 21.69 14.17 -14.81
N ASP A 105 22.51 15.11 -15.24
CA ASP A 105 22.40 16.49 -14.79
C ASP A 105 21.20 17.15 -15.49
N HIS A 106 20.02 16.96 -14.89
CA HIS A 106 18.76 17.53 -15.37
C HIS A 106 18.80 19.06 -15.43
N ALA A 107 19.56 19.70 -14.54
CA ALA A 107 19.71 21.16 -14.50
C ALA A 107 20.48 21.71 -15.70
N ARG A 108 21.38 20.92 -16.30
CA ARG A 108 22.10 21.27 -17.55
C ARG A 108 21.42 20.80 -18.83
N SER A 109 20.30 20.08 -18.74
CA SER A 109 19.58 19.57 -19.91
C SER A 109 19.00 20.70 -20.78
N PRO A 110 18.89 20.51 -22.12
CA PRO A 110 18.25 21.49 -23.00
C PRO A 110 16.79 21.76 -22.59
N ALA A 111 16.06 20.72 -22.15
CA ALA A 111 14.70 20.86 -21.65
C ALA A 111 14.62 21.82 -20.43
N CYS A 112 15.56 21.73 -19.49
CA CYS A 112 15.63 22.68 -18.36
C CYS A 112 15.97 24.10 -18.81
N GLN A 113 16.87 24.26 -19.78
CA GLN A 113 17.19 25.57 -20.35
C GLN A 113 15.96 26.20 -21.01
N ASP A 114 15.18 25.41 -21.75
CA ASP A 114 13.96 25.85 -22.42
C ASP A 114 12.89 26.27 -21.40
N ALA A 115 12.69 25.46 -20.36
CA ALA A 115 11.74 25.77 -19.30
C ALA A 115 12.12 27.03 -18.51
N ARG A 116 13.41 27.29 -18.27
CA ARG A 116 13.88 28.57 -17.67
C ARG A 116 13.58 29.77 -18.55
N ARG A 117 13.72 29.64 -19.88
CA ARG A 117 13.34 30.71 -20.81
C ARG A 117 11.84 30.96 -20.78
N GLN A 118 11.02 29.92 -20.70
CA GLN A 118 9.57 30.05 -20.57
C GLN A 118 9.16 30.74 -19.26
N LEU A 119 9.77 30.36 -18.13
CA LEU A 119 9.52 31.02 -16.85
C LEU A 119 9.85 32.52 -16.90
N ASN A 120 11.01 32.87 -17.47
CA ASN A 120 11.40 34.27 -17.66
C ASN A 120 10.43 35.03 -18.57
N ALA A 121 9.93 34.39 -19.64
CA ALA A 121 8.93 34.99 -20.53
C ALA A 121 7.59 35.24 -19.82
N VAL A 122 7.13 34.29 -19.00
CA VAL A 122 5.91 34.46 -18.19
C VAL A 122 6.10 35.56 -17.15
N ALA A 123 7.25 35.62 -16.49
CA ALA A 123 7.57 36.65 -15.52
C ALA A 123 7.65 38.06 -16.13
N ALA A 124 8.13 38.19 -17.37
CA ALA A 124 8.14 39.45 -18.11
C ALA A 124 6.76 39.82 -18.69
N SER A 125 5.84 38.86 -18.83
CA SER A 125 4.50 39.10 -19.34
C SER A 125 3.58 39.68 -18.26
N SER A 126 2.60 40.49 -18.67
CA SER A 126 1.55 41.01 -17.78
C SER A 126 0.24 40.27 -18.02
N ALA A 127 -0.38 39.74 -16.96
CA ALA A 127 -1.75 39.22 -16.99
C ALA A 127 -2.78 40.32 -16.71
N ARG A 128 -4.07 40.00 -16.91
CA ARG A 128 -5.16 40.96 -16.68
C ARG A 128 -5.39 41.23 -15.19
N THR A 129 -5.16 40.22 -14.35
CA THR A 129 -5.26 40.35 -12.89
C THR A 129 -3.97 39.84 -12.21
N PRO A 130 -3.68 40.31 -11.00
CA PRO A 130 -2.55 39.80 -10.20
C PRO A 130 -2.67 38.31 -9.88
N GLU A 131 -3.90 37.81 -9.71
CA GLU A 131 -4.19 36.40 -9.43
C GLU A 131 -3.87 35.51 -10.64
N GLU A 132 -4.27 35.94 -11.84
CA GLU A 132 -3.92 35.25 -13.09
C GLU A 132 -2.40 35.25 -13.30
N GLN A 133 -1.72 36.35 -12.98
CA GLN A 133 -0.26 36.44 -13.07
C GLN A 133 0.41 35.44 -12.12
N ALA A 134 -0.06 35.36 -10.87
CA ALA A 134 0.45 34.44 -9.87
C ALA A 134 0.25 32.97 -10.28
N ALA A 135 -0.93 32.61 -10.80
CA ALA A 135 -1.22 31.26 -11.26
C ALA A 135 -0.35 30.84 -12.45
N ARG A 136 -0.11 31.75 -13.41
CA ARG A 136 0.77 31.50 -14.56
C ARG A 136 2.22 31.32 -14.15
N LEU A 137 2.71 32.16 -13.24
CA LEU A 137 4.06 32.04 -12.66
C LEU A 137 4.24 30.71 -11.94
N GLU A 138 3.29 30.31 -11.11
CA GLU A 138 3.35 29.05 -10.38
C GLU A 138 3.35 27.85 -11.32
N ALA A 139 2.49 27.85 -12.35
CA ALA A 139 2.47 26.79 -13.36
C ALA A 139 3.78 26.71 -14.15
N ALA A 140 4.35 27.85 -14.56
CA ALA A 140 5.63 27.90 -15.26
C ALA A 140 6.79 27.41 -14.36
N GLN A 141 6.75 27.73 -13.06
CA GLN A 141 7.72 27.25 -12.10
C GLN A 141 7.65 25.73 -11.91
N ARG A 142 6.44 25.16 -11.82
CA ARG A 142 6.25 23.70 -11.78
C ARG A 142 6.81 23.01 -13.01
N GLN A 143 6.58 23.57 -14.20
CA GLN A 143 7.12 23.04 -15.46
C GLN A 143 8.65 23.07 -15.50
N MET A 144 9.25 24.14 -14.97
CA MET A 144 10.70 24.25 -14.81
C MET A 144 11.24 23.17 -13.87
N ASP A 145 10.64 23.02 -12.69
CA ASP A 145 11.08 22.04 -11.70
C ASP A 145 10.98 20.61 -12.23
N PHE A 146 9.92 20.30 -12.98
CA PHE A 146 9.79 19.01 -13.66
C PHE A 146 10.94 18.72 -14.61
N SER A 147 11.40 19.75 -15.34
CA SER A 147 12.44 19.62 -16.36
C SER A 147 13.86 19.67 -15.78
N CYS A 148 14.05 20.36 -14.65
CA CYS A 148 15.36 20.67 -14.07
C CYS A 148 15.75 19.79 -12.87
N LEU A 149 14.80 19.29 -12.08
CA LEU A 149 15.09 18.53 -10.85
C LEU A 149 15.20 17.02 -11.10
N GLY A 150 14.59 16.51 -12.17
CA GLY A 150 14.45 15.07 -12.39
C GLY A 150 13.28 14.48 -11.58
N PRO A 151 12.89 13.22 -11.83
CA PRO A 151 11.63 12.66 -11.35
C PRO A 151 11.55 12.53 -9.83
N GLU A 152 12.64 12.11 -9.17
CA GLU A 152 12.67 11.92 -7.71
C GLU A 152 12.61 13.25 -6.96
N ALA A 153 13.44 14.23 -7.33
CA ALA A 153 13.46 15.53 -6.69
C ALA A 153 12.21 16.37 -7.03
N TYR A 154 11.62 16.21 -8.22
CA TYR A 154 10.32 16.80 -8.55
C TYR A 154 9.20 16.24 -7.66
N ALA A 155 9.15 14.92 -7.46
CA ALA A 155 8.17 14.31 -6.56
C ALA A 155 8.29 14.83 -5.11
N GLN A 156 9.52 15.02 -4.62
CA GLN A 156 9.76 15.63 -3.31
C GLN A 156 9.29 17.09 -3.25
N ALA A 157 9.52 17.87 -4.32
CA ALA A 157 9.06 19.26 -4.40
C ALA A 157 7.51 19.35 -4.39
N GLU A 158 6.82 18.45 -5.09
CA GLU A 158 5.35 18.37 -5.06
C GLU A 158 4.81 17.98 -3.68
N LEU A 159 5.45 17.03 -3.00
CA LEU A 159 5.09 16.68 -1.61
C LEU A 159 5.28 17.86 -0.65
N ALA A 160 6.36 18.62 -0.80
CA ALA A 160 6.61 19.82 0.01
C ALA A 160 5.56 20.91 -0.25
N ARG A 161 5.09 21.05 -1.50
CA ARG A 161 4.01 21.98 -1.87
C ARG A 161 2.67 21.57 -1.27
N ALA A 162 2.32 20.29 -1.33
CA ALA A 162 1.09 19.78 -0.73
C ALA A 162 1.02 20.06 0.78
N ASN A 163 2.18 20.05 1.45
CA ASN A 163 2.29 20.34 2.88
C ASN A 163 2.52 21.81 3.21
N ARG A 164 2.46 22.72 2.24
CA ARG A 164 2.76 24.14 2.46
C ARG A 164 1.62 24.84 3.21
N PRO A 165 1.87 25.47 4.38
CA PRO A 165 0.82 26.20 5.10
C PRO A 165 0.37 27.41 4.28
N GLN A 166 -0.95 27.62 4.18
CA GLN A 166 -1.55 28.79 3.56
C GLN A 166 -1.30 30.01 4.44
N VAL A 167 -0.34 30.86 4.08
CA VAL A 167 -0.08 32.12 4.81
C VAL A 167 -1.03 33.18 4.28
N VAL A 168 -2.06 33.51 5.07
CA VAL A 168 -2.94 34.64 4.78
C VAL A 168 -2.22 35.92 5.20
N VAL A 169 -1.69 36.66 4.22
CA VAL A 169 -1.13 38.00 4.47
C VAL A 169 -2.29 38.99 4.54
N VAL A 170 -2.64 39.41 5.76
CA VAL A 170 -3.57 40.53 5.95
C VAL A 170 -2.83 41.80 5.54
N GLN A 171 -3.22 42.41 4.41
CA GLN A 171 -2.68 43.72 4.04
C GLN A 171 -3.02 44.73 5.12
N PRO A 172 -2.05 45.52 5.63
CA PRO A 172 -2.34 46.57 6.57
C PRO A 172 -3.27 47.61 5.93
N PRO A 173 -4.21 48.19 6.68
CA PRO A 173 -5.16 49.15 6.13
C PRO A 173 -4.41 50.36 5.55
N ALA A 174 -4.78 50.77 4.33
CA ALA A 174 -4.16 51.88 3.59
C ALA A 174 -4.49 53.29 4.17
N TRP A 175 -5.10 53.38 5.35
CA TRP A 175 -5.54 54.61 5.98
C TRP A 175 -4.64 54.93 7.18
N PRO A 176 -4.34 56.21 7.48
CA PRO A 176 -3.61 56.55 8.69
C PRO A 176 -4.43 56.13 9.91
N VAL A 177 -3.91 55.15 10.65
CA VAL A 177 -4.50 54.72 11.92
C VAL A 177 -4.27 55.84 12.93
N HIS A 178 -5.28 56.69 13.14
CA HIS A 178 -5.19 57.74 14.16
C HIS A 178 -5.06 57.08 15.54
N PRO A 179 -4.08 57.48 16.37
CA PRO A 179 -3.95 56.92 17.70
C PRO A 179 -5.19 57.25 18.53
N ILE A 180 -5.89 56.22 18.99
CA ILE A 180 -7.01 56.35 19.93
C ILE A 180 -6.44 56.96 21.21
N ARG A 181 -6.66 58.25 21.44
CA ARG A 181 -6.35 58.85 22.75
C ARG A 181 -7.30 58.25 23.79
N PRO A 182 -6.81 57.79 24.96
CA PRO A 182 -7.68 57.34 26.04
C PRO A 182 -8.64 58.48 26.40
N ARG A 183 -9.94 58.19 26.42
CA ARG A 183 -10.96 59.14 26.85
C ARG A 183 -10.72 59.43 28.34
N PRO A 184 -10.63 60.71 28.77
CA PRO A 184 -10.50 61.03 30.19
C PRO A 184 -11.69 60.45 30.97
N PRO A 185 -11.48 59.83 32.14
CA PRO A 185 -12.59 59.44 33.01
C PRO A 185 -13.35 60.70 33.41
N HIS A 186 -14.65 60.72 33.16
CA HIS A 186 -15.52 61.83 33.53
C HIS A 186 -15.73 61.76 35.06
N PRO A 187 -15.22 62.71 35.86
CA PRO A 187 -15.66 62.81 37.24
C PRO A 187 -17.08 63.39 37.23
N ASP A 188 -17.89 62.99 38.20
CA ASP A 188 -19.22 63.53 38.46
C ASP A 188 -20.36 63.05 37.56
N ARG A 189 -20.63 61.74 37.61
CA ARG A 189 -22.04 61.33 37.63
C ARG A 189 -22.52 61.36 39.09
N PRO A 190 -23.36 62.32 39.51
CA PRO A 190 -23.97 62.25 40.84
C PRO A 190 -24.73 60.93 40.96
N GLY A 191 -24.40 60.16 41.99
CA GLY A 191 -25.02 58.86 42.26
C GLY A 191 -26.54 58.99 42.34
N ARG A 192 -27.25 57.97 41.87
CA ARG A 192 -28.72 57.97 41.90
C ARG A 192 -29.22 58.22 43.33
N PRO A 193 -30.26 59.06 43.52
CA PRO A 193 -30.80 59.29 44.84
C PRO A 193 -31.29 57.99 45.46
N TYR A 194 -31.09 57.84 46.77
CA TYR A 194 -31.57 56.71 47.56
C TYR A 194 -32.14 57.22 48.89
N ILE A 195 -33.12 56.52 49.45
CA ILE A 195 -33.72 56.89 50.74
C ILE A 195 -32.71 56.63 51.86
N LYS A 196 -32.46 57.65 52.69
CA LYS A 196 -31.64 57.53 53.90
C LYS A 196 -32.49 57.16 55.12
N GLU A 197 -33.62 57.82 55.33
CA GLU A 197 -34.42 57.66 56.53
C GLU A 197 -35.92 57.78 56.25
N CYS A 198 -36.73 56.95 56.91
CA CYS A 198 -38.19 57.02 56.85
C CYS A 198 -38.80 57.11 58.26
N SER A 199 -39.63 58.13 58.44
CA SER A 199 -40.59 58.23 59.55
C SER A 199 -41.87 57.44 59.23
N ALA A 200 -42.82 57.40 60.18
CA ALA A 200 -44.11 56.74 60.01
C ALA A 200 -44.90 57.22 58.78
N PHE A 201 -44.70 58.47 58.34
CA PHE A 201 -45.48 59.08 57.26
C PHE A 201 -44.64 59.55 56.05
N THR A 202 -43.34 59.85 56.22
CA THR A 202 -42.49 60.39 55.15
C THR A 202 -41.08 59.79 55.13
N CYS A 203 -40.51 59.65 53.94
CA CYS A 203 -39.14 59.21 53.67
C CYS A 203 -38.29 60.35 53.10
N THR A 204 -37.01 60.40 53.45
CA THR A 204 -36.03 61.40 52.98
C THR A 204 -34.94 60.76 52.13
N ASP A 205 -34.61 61.34 50.99
CA ASP A 205 -33.47 60.91 50.17
C ASP A 205 -32.14 61.50 50.64
N ASN A 206 -31.04 61.00 50.07
CA ASN A 206 -29.69 61.50 50.32
C ASN A 206 -29.46 62.97 49.95
N ASN A 207 -30.37 63.56 49.18
CA ASN A 207 -30.38 64.96 48.76
C ASN A 207 -31.36 65.83 49.59
N GLY A 208 -32.01 65.26 50.62
CA GLY A 208 -32.92 65.97 51.52
C GLY A 208 -34.37 66.13 51.02
N LYS A 209 -34.76 65.51 49.90
CA LYS A 209 -36.15 65.52 49.41
C LYS A 209 -37.02 64.57 50.24
N ARG A 210 -38.21 65.03 50.62
CA ARG A 210 -39.21 64.25 51.35
C ARG A 210 -40.28 63.68 50.42
N TYR A 211 -40.64 62.43 50.67
CA TYR A 211 -41.61 61.65 49.91
C TYR A 211 -42.63 61.05 50.88
N PRO A 212 -43.92 60.97 50.53
CA PRO A 212 -44.88 60.20 51.32
C PRO A 212 -44.48 58.71 51.30
N ARG A 213 -44.65 58.02 52.44
CA ARG A 213 -44.26 56.60 52.55
C ARG A 213 -45.15 55.69 51.70
N THR A 214 -46.43 56.03 51.57
CA THR A 214 -47.42 55.29 50.78
C THR A 214 -48.30 56.25 49.98
N GLY A 215 -48.90 55.77 48.88
CA GLY A 215 -49.73 56.57 47.99
C GLY A 215 -48.97 57.24 46.84
N ARG A 216 -49.68 58.06 46.06
CA ARG A 216 -49.13 58.73 44.86
C ARG A 216 -47.95 59.64 45.21
N GLY A 217 -46.86 59.49 44.45
CA GLY A 217 -45.65 60.31 44.59
C GLY A 217 -44.65 59.77 45.61
N SER A 218 -44.86 58.55 46.13
CA SER A 218 -43.88 57.83 46.95
C SER A 218 -42.57 57.59 46.16
N PHE A 219 -41.49 57.32 46.89
CA PHE A 219 -40.19 57.12 46.27
C PHE A 219 -40.12 55.81 45.44
N GLU A 220 -40.87 54.79 45.85
CA GLU A 220 -40.93 53.49 45.15
C GLU A 220 -41.63 53.58 43.78
N GLU A 221 -42.61 54.49 43.63
CA GLU A 221 -43.30 54.72 42.35
C GLU A 221 -42.39 55.37 41.27
N ARG A 222 -41.23 55.92 41.68
CA ARG A 222 -40.30 56.65 40.81
C ARG A 222 -39.06 55.85 40.37
N ARG A 223 -38.98 54.57 40.73
CA ARG A 223 -37.87 53.69 40.34
C ARG A 223 -38.09 53.02 39.00
#